data_AF-A0A0F9THQ2-F1
#
_entry.id   AF-A0A0F9THQ2-F1
#
_cell.length_a   1.000
_cell.length_b   1.000
_cell.length_c   1.000
_cell.angle_alpha   90.00
_cell.angle_beta   90.00
_cell.angle_gamma   90.00
#
_symmetry.space_group_name_H-M   'P 1'
#
loop_
_entity.id
_entity.type
_entity.pdbx_description
1 polymer ?
#
loop_
_entity_poly.entity_id
_entity_poly.type
_entity_poly.pdbx_seq_one_letter_code
_entity_poly.pdbx_strand_id
1 'polypeptide(L)'
;MIYYPCKKCGSSLPILKGSIVQCPYCGAKNLFMESVYTLKYYLSEILNLSSLKIERMIKKKEIERRELAIESYFYKFKSSFNEYRHLILTKLDTFDVDPIKLFYLIRASGNFEIIIEKFLLQYLEKSHTKKKIEDLRDQAYIINKSLLGLYYSYLAKKTTHLERSWNFYQNAEKNYQNIVDYCNITNLENKNLTLFQVGKFYFILVQFTTIIKNILNENPALYSRNLEKLLKDLSKFKKPNIHIYNLYTQIESIIQLERNTCILMENLRVDDQFLFTESLNEENIVTIEENLDKLNKVRNWIEDVSEKYHKYQNGLLKLHSGKIIKYLSSYRTEFFNFKNRNAEKFDELLGKMINTALNSYNSETLEALDTLSSLLQRKIYNGNFIEKFRIGHDDLIKMDELVKKFVNNLFKKPLLRNLESEYYKKLISIISGRHSEFDKHILKFTIRMLKDFDELRNKKVLSLKEQRKKFISEIKPNLQKLVDLSFTLNEEILPYPLFIDINTPNHKLKVNEPEVLTLIIENPNLTELKNIMIYFFIPESFHNKLSLINIKKVKPNERRKIKIKVNPRNKGVFLSMVMIEYQHSNKTFWMPSIKFKLEVEEVKKYNYLQVINKQIHQNELPVTRIYQRLN
;
A
#
# COMPACT_ATOMS: atom_id res chain seq x y z
N MET A 1 24.97 52.17 54.71
CA MET A 1 25.13 50.71 54.70
C MET A 1 25.36 50.25 53.26
N ILE A 2 26.39 49.43 52.99
CA ILE A 2 26.66 48.94 51.63
C ILE A 2 25.83 47.68 51.41
N TYR A 3 24.96 47.70 50.40
CA TYR A 3 24.34 46.49 49.88
C TYR A 3 25.35 45.80 48.96
N TYR A 4 25.50 44.47 49.10
CA TYR A 4 26.46 43.69 48.34
C TYR A 4 25.75 42.92 47.22
N PRO A 5 26.44 42.70 46.07
CA PRO A 5 25.85 41.99 44.93
C PRO A 5 25.63 40.51 45.26
N CYS A 6 24.52 39.96 44.77
CA CYS A 6 24.36 38.52 44.67
C CYS A 6 25.47 37.92 43.79
N LYS A 7 26.15 36.87 44.26
CA LYS A 7 27.20 36.16 43.51
C LYS A 7 26.74 35.61 42.16
N LYS A 8 25.45 35.30 42.04
CA LYS A 8 24.86 34.72 40.83
C LYS A 8 24.33 35.79 39.89
N CYS A 9 23.56 36.76 40.38
CA CYS A 9 22.86 37.71 39.50
C CYS A 9 23.31 39.17 39.60
N GLY A 10 24.27 39.49 40.47
CA GLY A 10 24.75 40.85 40.69
C GLY A 10 23.76 41.76 41.42
N SER A 11 22.49 41.38 41.59
CA SER A 11 21.49 42.23 42.24
C SER A 11 21.87 42.60 43.67
N SER A 12 21.56 43.83 44.04
CA SER A 12 21.81 44.41 45.37
C SER A 12 21.09 43.63 46.49
N LEU A 13 21.82 43.21 47.52
CA LEU A 13 21.31 42.47 48.68
C LEU A 13 21.81 43.07 50.01
N PRO A 14 20.97 43.11 51.06
CA PRO A 14 21.37 43.53 52.40
C PRO A 14 22.15 42.41 53.11
N ILE A 15 23.39 42.18 52.72
CA ILE A 15 24.24 41.11 53.29
C ILE A 15 25.13 41.67 54.39
N LEU A 16 24.99 41.12 55.59
CA LEU A 16 25.84 41.44 56.74
C LEU A 16 27.07 40.51 56.81
N LYS A 17 28.16 40.99 57.39
CA LYS A 17 29.37 40.18 57.62
C LYS A 17 29.01 38.97 58.51
N GLY A 18 29.38 37.76 58.06
CA GLY A 18 29.05 36.50 58.74
C GLY A 18 27.66 35.94 58.45
N SER A 19 26.81 36.64 57.68
CA SER A 19 25.46 36.17 57.33
C SER A 19 25.41 35.42 55.99
N ILE A 20 24.38 34.58 55.84
CA ILE A 20 23.99 33.95 54.58
C ILE A 20 22.63 34.51 54.18
N VAL A 21 22.53 35.06 52.96
CA VAL A 21 21.28 35.66 52.45
C VAL A 21 20.87 34.96 51.16
N GLN A 22 19.61 34.54 51.08
CA GLN A 22 19.04 34.01 49.85
C GLN A 22 18.57 35.16 48.95
N CYS A 23 19.03 35.18 47.70
CA CYS A 23 18.64 36.21 46.74
C CYS A 23 17.16 36.02 46.33
N PRO A 24 16.30 37.05 46.45
CA PRO A 24 14.89 36.93 46.09
C PRO A 24 14.65 36.91 44.57
N TYR A 25 15.66 37.29 43.76
CA TYR A 25 15.59 37.37 42.30
C TYR A 25 16.05 36.09 41.61
N CYS A 26 17.16 35.51 42.08
CA CYS A 26 17.75 34.33 41.46
C CYS A 26 17.78 33.08 42.36
N GLY A 27 17.27 33.17 43.59
CA GLY A 27 17.20 32.08 44.56
C GLY A 27 18.54 31.61 45.16
N ALA A 28 19.67 32.20 44.75
CA ALA A 28 20.99 31.77 45.20
C ALA A 28 21.24 32.10 46.67
N LYS A 29 21.85 31.18 47.43
CA LYS A 29 22.42 31.47 48.75
C LYS A 29 23.75 32.20 48.55
N ASN A 30 23.92 33.35 49.22
CA ASN A 30 25.09 34.20 49.09
C ASN A 30 25.80 34.31 50.43
N LEU A 31 27.09 33.98 50.44
CA LEU A 31 27.97 34.33 51.55
C LEU A 31 28.47 35.76 51.36
N PHE A 32 28.70 36.44 52.49
CA PHE A 32 29.28 37.78 52.50
C PHE A 32 30.57 37.87 51.66
N MET A 33 31.51 36.94 51.87
CA MET A 33 32.81 36.97 51.17
C MET A 33 32.67 36.78 49.65
N GLU A 34 31.79 35.89 49.20
CA GLU A 34 31.54 35.68 47.75
C GLU A 34 31.01 36.96 47.08
N SER A 35 30.16 37.68 47.81
CA SER A 35 29.55 38.94 47.35
C SER A 35 30.59 40.07 47.32
N VAL A 36 31.49 40.12 48.31
CA VAL A 36 32.65 41.03 48.34
C VAL A 36 33.60 40.78 47.17
N TYR A 37 33.96 39.52 46.91
CA TYR A 37 34.83 39.17 45.78
C TYR A 37 34.20 39.55 44.44
N THR A 38 32.91 39.28 44.27
CA THR A 38 32.17 39.64 43.06
C THR A 38 32.19 41.15 42.85
N LEU A 39 31.90 41.94 43.89
CA LEU A 39 31.90 43.40 43.79
C LEU A 39 33.29 43.94 43.45
N LYS A 40 34.36 43.42 44.09
CA LYS A 40 35.74 43.84 43.81
C LYS A 40 36.14 43.60 42.36
N TYR A 41 35.79 42.42 41.83
CA TYR A 41 36.07 42.06 40.44
C TYR A 41 35.44 43.08 39.48
N TYR A 42 34.13 43.33 39.59
CA TYR A 42 33.44 44.25 38.70
C TYR A 42 33.81 45.72 38.95
N LEU A 43 34.16 46.09 40.19
CA LEU A 43 34.65 47.44 40.50
C LEU A 43 36.00 47.70 39.82
N SER A 44 36.89 46.70 39.82
CA SER A 44 38.14 46.77 39.07
C SER A 44 37.89 46.79 37.57
N GLU A 45 36.95 46.00 37.06
CA GLU A 45 36.62 45.94 35.63
C GLU A 45 36.01 47.25 35.10
N ILE A 46 35.09 47.86 35.85
CA ILE A 46 34.33 49.04 35.40
C ILE A 46 35.08 50.34 35.68
N LEU A 47 35.68 50.47 36.87
CA LEU A 47 36.28 51.73 37.33
C LEU A 47 37.80 51.66 37.52
N ASN A 48 38.45 50.51 37.31
CA ASN A 48 39.86 50.29 37.64
C ASN A 48 40.21 50.61 39.10
N LEU A 49 39.29 50.29 40.02
CA LEU A 49 39.48 50.49 41.47
C LEU A 49 39.61 49.15 42.19
N SER A 50 40.62 49.04 43.05
CA SER A 50 40.89 47.83 43.84
C SER A 50 40.28 47.84 45.24
N SER A 51 39.92 49.03 45.75
CA SER A 51 39.40 49.23 47.10
C SER A 51 37.88 49.41 47.10
N LEU A 52 37.20 48.70 48.02
CA LEU A 52 35.78 48.90 48.31
C LEU A 52 35.51 50.05 49.28
N LYS A 53 36.55 50.74 49.79
CA LYS A 53 36.36 51.85 50.71
C LYS A 53 35.71 53.02 49.97
N ILE A 54 34.57 53.47 50.48
CA ILE A 54 33.89 54.66 50.00
C ILE A 54 34.54 55.88 50.66
N GLU A 55 35.15 56.72 49.84
CA GLU A 55 35.77 57.98 50.29
C GLU A 55 34.69 59.05 50.52
N ARG A 56 34.84 59.90 51.55
CA ARG A 56 33.88 60.98 51.84
C ARG A 56 33.96 62.13 50.83
N MET A 57 35.16 62.38 50.28
CA MET A 57 35.41 63.40 49.26
C MET A 57 36.38 62.84 48.23
N ILE A 58 36.11 63.11 46.94
CA ILE A 58 36.98 62.74 45.82
C ILE A 58 37.23 63.97 44.94
N LYS A 59 38.41 64.04 44.30
CA LYS A 59 38.77 65.14 43.40
C LYS A 59 37.85 65.16 42.18
N LYS A 60 37.49 66.34 41.68
CA LYS A 60 36.63 66.51 40.48
C LYS A 60 37.12 65.71 39.26
N LYS A 61 38.43 65.72 39.00
CA LYS A 61 39.06 64.94 37.92
C LYS A 61 38.79 63.42 38.02
N GLU A 62 38.70 62.90 39.24
CA GLU A 62 38.39 61.48 39.49
C GLU A 62 36.90 61.18 39.28
N ILE A 63 36.01 62.14 39.60
CA ILE A 63 34.57 62.04 39.28
C ILE A 63 34.40 61.94 37.75
N GLU A 64 34.97 62.87 37.00
CA GLU A 64 34.92 62.91 35.53
C GLU A 64 35.47 61.62 34.91
N ARG A 65 36.58 61.09 35.43
CA ARG A 65 37.14 59.79 35.00
C ARG A 65 36.14 58.65 35.22
N ARG A 66 35.48 58.60 36.37
CA ARG A 66 34.49 57.56 36.70
C ARG A 66 33.25 57.67 35.82
N GLU A 67 32.78 58.88 35.52
CA GLU A 67 31.67 59.12 34.60
C GLU A 67 31.97 58.53 33.22
N LEU A 68 33.12 58.88 32.63
CA LEU A 68 33.54 58.39 31.31
C LEU A 68 33.68 56.86 31.28
N ALA A 69 34.23 56.27 32.35
CA ALA A 69 34.40 54.83 32.47
C ALA A 69 33.05 54.09 32.53
N ILE A 70 32.10 54.61 33.32
CA ILE A 70 30.74 54.08 33.44
C ILE A 70 29.99 54.19 32.12
N GLU A 71 30.06 55.33 31.44
CA GLU A 71 29.41 55.53 30.14
C GLU A 71 29.98 54.57 29.09
N SER A 72 31.31 54.51 28.95
CA SER A 72 32.00 53.60 28.03
C SER A 72 31.64 52.13 28.28
N TYR A 73 31.66 51.70 29.54
CA TYR A 73 31.29 50.34 29.90
C TYR A 73 29.82 50.05 29.58
N PHE A 74 28.92 50.98 29.89
CA PHE A 74 27.49 50.82 29.60
C PHE A 74 27.21 50.67 28.11
N TYR A 75 27.86 51.47 27.24
CA TYR A 75 27.64 51.35 25.80
C TYR A 75 28.06 49.98 25.25
N LYS A 76 29.22 49.45 25.69
CA LYS A 76 29.68 48.09 25.33
C LYS A 76 28.77 46.99 25.90
N PHE A 77 28.30 47.19 27.13
CA PHE A 77 27.38 46.28 27.79
C PHE A 77 26.02 46.23 27.06
N LYS A 78 25.47 47.40 26.72
CA LYS A 78 24.18 47.55 26.05
C LYS A 78 24.19 46.96 24.64
N SER A 79 25.28 47.11 23.88
CA SER A 79 25.40 46.46 22.57
C SER A 79 25.34 44.94 22.68
N SER A 80 26.03 44.37 23.69
CA SER A 80 26.01 42.92 23.96
C SER A 80 24.63 42.42 24.40
N PHE A 81 23.87 43.23 25.13
CA PHE A 81 22.47 42.93 25.47
C PHE A 81 21.56 42.92 24.24
N ASN A 82 21.71 43.90 23.34
CA ASN A 82 20.87 44.01 22.13
C ASN A 82 21.02 42.82 21.17
N GLU A 83 22.09 42.02 21.29
CA GLU A 83 22.22 40.75 20.56
C GLU A 83 21.13 39.75 20.94
N TYR A 84 20.58 39.82 22.17
CA TYR A 84 19.51 38.94 22.63
C TYR A 84 18.15 39.43 22.17
N ARG A 85 17.74 38.95 20.99
CA ARG A 85 16.49 39.38 20.33
C ARG A 85 15.23 39.00 21.12
N HIS A 86 15.25 37.88 21.85
CA HIS A 86 14.10 37.40 22.65
C HIS A 86 14.23 37.82 24.11
N LEU A 87 13.11 38.19 24.71
CA LEU A 87 13.03 38.43 26.16
C LEU A 87 12.48 37.20 26.88
N ILE A 88 11.58 36.45 26.25
CA ILE A 88 11.07 35.16 26.75
C ILE A 88 11.31 34.07 25.71
N LEU A 89 11.67 32.87 26.18
CA LEU A 89 11.77 31.67 25.37
C LEU A 89 10.70 30.67 25.76
N THR A 90 9.99 30.21 24.75
CA THR A 90 8.99 29.16 24.82
C THR A 90 9.56 27.84 24.27
N LYS A 91 8.76 26.78 24.41
CA LYS A 91 9.08 25.46 23.85
C LYS A 91 8.99 25.41 22.32
N LEU A 92 8.33 26.39 21.70
CA LEU A 92 8.15 26.48 20.25
C LEU A 92 9.31 27.21 19.56
N ASP A 93 10.05 28.05 20.30
CA ASP A 93 11.15 28.82 19.73
C ASP A 93 12.33 27.92 19.33
N THR A 94 12.97 28.24 18.22
CA THR A 94 14.21 27.56 17.76
C THR A 94 15.48 28.24 18.25
N PHE A 95 15.40 29.47 18.76
CA PHE A 95 16.54 30.27 19.22
C PHE A 95 17.31 29.57 20.36
N ASP A 96 18.63 29.49 20.23
CA ASP A 96 19.51 29.01 21.30
C ASP A 96 20.26 30.18 21.93
N VAL A 97 20.47 30.09 23.24
CA VAL A 97 21.14 31.12 24.04
C VAL A 97 22.42 30.53 24.58
N ASP A 98 23.54 31.22 24.37
CA ASP A 98 24.76 30.94 25.11
C ASP A 98 24.53 31.25 26.61
N PRO A 99 24.47 30.23 27.48
CA PRO A 99 24.19 30.42 28.90
C PRO A 99 25.36 31.09 29.63
N ILE A 100 26.60 30.94 29.14
CA ILE A 100 27.79 31.52 29.77
C ILE A 100 27.78 33.03 29.55
N LYS A 101 27.61 33.45 28.28
CA LYS A 101 27.48 34.88 27.94
C LYS A 101 26.28 35.52 28.63
N LEU A 102 25.14 34.83 28.66
CA LEU A 102 23.94 35.32 29.35
C LEU A 102 24.21 35.54 30.84
N PHE A 103 24.87 34.59 31.52
CA PHE A 103 25.16 34.70 32.95
C PHE A 103 26.16 35.81 33.26
N TYR A 104 27.17 36.01 32.41
CA TYR A 104 28.09 37.14 32.52
C TYR A 104 27.33 38.46 32.44
N LEU A 105 26.45 38.65 31.45
CA LEU A 105 25.69 39.90 31.28
C LEU A 105 24.72 40.18 32.43
N ILE A 106 24.10 39.13 32.98
CA ILE A 106 23.29 39.24 34.20
C ILE A 106 24.16 39.77 35.35
N ARG A 107 25.31 39.15 35.64
CA ARG A 107 26.19 39.62 36.71
C ARG A 107 26.70 41.03 36.47
N ALA A 108 27.12 41.33 35.24
CA ALA A 108 27.65 42.63 34.85
C ALA A 108 26.63 43.74 35.11
N SER A 109 25.39 43.59 34.63
CA SER A 109 24.32 44.58 34.86
C SER A 109 24.00 44.81 36.34
N GLY A 110 23.87 43.74 37.13
CA GLY A 110 23.53 43.88 38.55
C GLY A 110 24.64 44.54 39.36
N ASN A 111 25.91 44.20 39.08
CA ASN A 111 27.04 44.87 39.73
C ASN A 111 27.19 46.33 39.27
N PHE A 112 26.93 46.60 38.00
CA PHE A 112 27.00 47.94 37.43
C PHE A 112 26.02 48.90 38.12
N GLU A 113 24.79 48.44 38.42
CA GLU A 113 23.82 49.18 39.22
C GLU A 113 24.39 49.61 40.59
N ILE A 114 24.98 48.67 41.34
CA ILE A 114 25.57 48.93 42.67
C ILE A 114 26.75 49.88 42.56
N ILE A 115 27.60 49.72 41.54
CA ILE A 115 28.78 50.56 41.32
C ILE A 115 28.38 52.00 41.02
N ILE A 116 27.39 52.23 40.15
CA ILE A 116 26.87 53.57 39.91
C ILE A 116 26.34 54.18 41.22
N GLU A 117 25.48 53.45 41.91
CA GLU A 117 24.79 53.91 43.12
C GLU A 117 25.78 54.29 44.24
N LYS A 118 26.83 53.48 44.43
CA LYS A 118 27.74 53.60 45.59
C LYS A 118 29.10 54.21 45.30
N PHE A 119 29.52 54.34 44.04
CA PHE A 119 30.85 54.84 43.69
C PHE A 119 30.84 56.04 42.75
N LEU A 120 29.67 56.46 42.25
CA LEU A 120 29.52 57.68 41.46
C LEU A 120 28.38 58.59 41.96
N LEU A 121 27.14 58.11 42.05
CA LEU A 121 25.95 58.97 42.27
C LEU A 121 26.00 59.79 43.56
N GLN A 122 26.62 59.28 44.63
CA GLN A 122 26.75 60.00 45.91
C GLN A 122 27.65 61.23 45.84
N TYR A 123 28.49 61.34 44.81
CA TYR A 123 29.42 62.46 44.60
C TYR A 123 28.88 63.52 43.64
N LEU A 124 27.74 63.24 42.99
CA LEU A 124 27.13 64.15 42.04
C LEU A 124 26.08 65.02 42.73
N GLU A 125 26.27 66.34 42.60
CA GLU A 125 25.28 67.34 42.96
C GLU A 125 24.06 67.27 42.03
N LYS A 126 22.90 67.75 42.49
CA LYS A 126 21.65 67.77 41.69
C LYS A 126 21.88 68.62 40.41
N SER A 127 22.15 67.93 39.31
CA SER A 127 22.56 68.51 38.03
C SER A 127 22.07 67.62 36.88
N HIS A 128 22.15 68.12 35.64
CA HIS A 128 21.86 67.33 34.43
C HIS A 128 22.69 66.04 34.37
N THR A 129 23.95 66.09 34.78
CA THR A 129 24.87 64.94 34.80
C THR A 129 24.39 63.84 35.73
N LYS A 130 23.91 64.20 36.93
CA LYS A 130 23.34 63.23 37.88
C LYS A 130 22.16 62.48 37.27
N LYS A 131 21.24 63.19 36.61
CA LYS A 131 20.08 62.58 35.96
C LYS A 131 20.46 61.60 34.84
N LYS A 132 21.47 61.95 34.03
CA LYS A 132 22.03 61.06 33.01
C LYS A 132 22.56 59.76 33.61
N ILE A 133 23.27 59.84 34.74
CA ILE A 133 23.83 58.67 35.44
C ILE A 133 22.72 57.85 36.13
N GLU A 134 21.69 58.50 36.69
CA GLU A 134 20.49 57.83 37.20
C GLU A 134 19.78 57.04 36.08
N ASP A 135 19.63 57.61 34.88
CA ASP A 135 19.04 56.91 33.73
C ASP A 135 19.86 55.65 33.32
N LEU A 136 21.20 55.69 33.44
CA LEU A 136 22.06 54.53 33.17
C LEU A 136 21.87 53.42 34.21
N ARG A 137 21.76 53.79 35.50
CA ARG A 137 21.46 52.85 36.58
C ARG A 137 20.10 52.19 36.37
N ASP A 138 19.07 52.97 36.05
CA ASP A 138 17.71 52.48 35.84
C ASP A 138 17.65 51.52 34.63
N GLN A 139 18.34 51.86 33.52
CA GLN A 139 18.47 50.95 32.39
C GLN A 139 19.23 49.66 32.75
N ALA A 140 20.29 49.75 33.56
CA ALA A 140 21.04 48.58 34.00
C ALA A 140 20.18 47.64 34.86
N TYR A 141 19.34 48.19 35.75
CA TYR A 141 18.37 47.42 36.51
C TYR A 141 17.38 46.70 35.58
N ILE A 142 16.78 47.41 34.62
CA ILE A 142 15.85 46.83 33.64
C ILE A 142 16.51 45.70 32.86
N ILE A 143 17.73 45.92 32.34
CA ILE A 143 18.48 44.90 31.60
C ILE A 143 18.78 43.69 32.50
N ASN A 144 19.20 43.89 33.76
CA ASN A 144 19.48 42.80 34.70
C ASN A 144 18.27 41.88 34.88
N LYS A 145 17.12 42.47 35.22
CA LYS A 145 15.88 41.71 35.46
C LYS A 145 15.36 41.08 34.18
N SER A 146 15.50 41.76 33.05
CA SER A 146 15.10 41.23 31.75
C SER A 146 15.92 40.00 31.36
N LEU A 147 17.24 40.03 31.57
CA LEU A 147 18.13 38.89 31.31
C LEU A 147 17.90 37.73 32.28
N LEU A 148 17.55 38.01 33.55
CA LEU A 148 17.11 36.98 34.48
C LEU A 148 15.82 36.31 34.02
N GLY A 149 14.86 37.09 33.53
CA GLY A 149 13.63 36.56 32.92
C GLY A 149 13.93 35.64 31.73
N LEU A 150 14.81 36.09 30.84
CA LEU A 150 15.26 35.31 29.69
C LEU A 150 15.95 34.00 30.15
N TYR A 151 16.86 34.06 31.12
CA TYR A 151 17.54 32.89 31.66
C TYR A 151 16.58 31.85 32.23
N TYR A 152 15.60 32.28 33.01
CA TYR A 152 14.61 31.36 33.56
C TYR A 152 13.72 30.76 32.47
N SER A 153 13.31 31.54 31.47
CA SER A 153 12.57 31.00 30.32
C SER A 153 13.41 30.02 29.48
N TYR A 154 14.72 30.25 29.35
CA TYR A 154 15.67 29.30 28.75
C TYR A 154 15.71 27.97 29.51
N LEU A 155 15.81 28.02 30.85
CA LEU A 155 15.76 26.82 31.69
C LEU A 155 14.41 26.08 31.55
N ALA A 156 13.30 26.84 31.50
CA ALA A 156 11.96 26.30 31.26
C ALA A 156 11.90 25.57 29.91
N LYS A 157 12.45 26.18 28.85
CA LYS A 157 12.56 25.58 27.53
C LYS A 157 13.38 24.29 27.52
N LYS A 158 14.51 24.21 28.23
CA LYS A 158 15.40 23.02 28.22
C LYS A 158 14.90 21.86 29.10
N THR A 159 14.15 22.10 30.17
CA THR A 159 13.68 21.02 31.07
C THR A 159 12.56 20.17 30.45
N THR A 160 12.61 18.86 30.58
CA THR A 160 11.50 17.96 30.19
C THR A 160 10.44 17.82 31.28
N HIS A 161 10.78 18.17 32.53
CA HIS A 161 9.83 18.09 33.66
C HIS A 161 8.92 19.31 33.70
N LEU A 162 7.61 19.06 33.67
CA LEU A 162 6.57 20.08 33.65
C LEU A 162 6.62 20.99 34.89
N GLU A 163 6.67 20.42 36.10
CA GLU A 163 6.71 21.19 37.35
C GLU A 163 7.93 22.12 37.43
N ARG A 164 9.10 21.64 36.98
CA ARG A 164 10.29 22.48 36.88
C ARG A 164 10.10 23.60 35.87
N SER A 165 9.51 23.30 34.70
CA SER A 165 9.21 24.31 33.68
C SER A 165 8.28 25.40 34.23
N TRP A 166 7.26 25.00 34.98
CA TRP A 166 6.30 25.90 35.61
C TRP A 166 6.99 26.83 36.61
N ASN A 167 7.81 26.27 37.51
CA ASN A 167 8.60 27.04 38.48
C ASN A 167 9.56 28.02 37.80
N PHE A 168 10.18 27.62 36.68
CA PHE A 168 11.05 28.51 35.93
C PHE A 168 10.28 29.67 35.28
N TYR A 169 9.13 29.43 34.64
CA TYR A 169 8.32 30.54 34.14
C TYR A 169 7.79 31.45 35.26
N GLN A 170 7.46 30.91 36.44
CA GLN A 170 7.10 31.73 37.60
C GLN A 170 8.25 32.66 38.03
N ASN A 171 9.49 32.16 38.00
CA ASN A 171 10.66 33.00 38.29
C ASN A 171 10.90 34.05 37.19
N ALA A 172 10.62 33.73 35.93
CA ALA A 172 10.70 34.70 34.84
C ALA A 172 9.65 35.82 35.01
N GLU A 173 8.40 35.44 35.27
CA GLU A 173 7.27 36.33 35.57
C GLU A 173 7.61 37.29 36.71
N LYS A 174 8.12 36.76 37.83
CA LYS A 174 8.54 37.57 38.98
C LYS A 174 9.59 38.62 38.61
N ASN A 175 10.57 38.26 37.77
CA ASN A 175 11.61 39.21 37.35
C ASN A 175 11.06 40.31 36.43
N TYR A 176 10.10 40.01 35.55
CA TYR A 176 9.42 41.05 34.77
C TYR A 176 8.52 41.92 35.66
N GLN A 177 7.83 41.33 36.64
CA GLN A 177 7.01 42.09 37.58
C GLN A 177 7.85 43.09 38.38
N ASN A 178 9.05 42.69 38.82
CA ASN A 178 9.97 43.63 39.48
C ASN A 178 10.30 44.85 38.61
N ILE A 179 10.39 44.71 37.28
CA ILE A 179 10.60 45.83 36.36
C ILE A 179 9.38 46.75 36.34
N VAL A 180 8.18 46.17 36.27
CA VAL A 180 6.91 46.91 36.28
C VAL A 180 6.79 47.71 37.57
N ASP A 181 7.01 47.06 38.72
CA ASP A 181 6.95 47.69 40.04
C ASP A 181 7.96 48.82 40.15
N TYR A 182 9.19 48.58 39.70
CA TYR A 182 10.24 49.61 39.65
C TYR A 182 9.83 50.81 38.80
N CYS A 183 9.39 50.59 37.57
CA CYS A 183 8.96 51.67 36.66
C CYS A 183 7.79 52.48 37.24
N ASN A 184 6.85 51.83 37.93
CA ASN A 184 5.72 52.50 38.56
C ASN A 184 6.17 53.39 39.73
N ILE A 185 7.04 52.88 40.62
CA ILE A 185 7.59 53.64 41.74
C ILE A 185 8.37 54.86 41.22
N THR A 186 9.31 54.66 40.30
CA THR A 186 10.14 55.75 39.76
C THR A 186 9.32 56.78 38.99
N ASN A 187 8.24 56.38 38.31
CA ASN A 187 7.35 57.31 37.63
C ASN A 187 6.53 58.18 38.59
N LEU A 188 6.07 57.62 39.71
CA LEU A 188 5.37 58.39 40.76
C LEU A 188 6.29 59.46 41.36
N GLU A 189 7.57 59.14 41.51
CA GLU A 189 8.57 60.06 42.07
C GLU A 189 9.01 61.15 41.07
N ASN A 190 9.17 60.80 39.78
CA ASN A 190 9.90 61.65 38.82
C ASN A 190 9.12 62.04 37.54
N LYS A 191 7.85 61.63 37.38
CA LYS A 191 7.00 61.87 36.18
C LYS A 191 7.69 61.52 34.85
N ASN A 192 8.39 60.39 34.80
CA ASN A 192 9.19 60.00 33.64
C ASN A 192 8.38 59.18 32.59
N LEU A 193 7.97 59.85 31.51
CA LEU A 193 7.16 59.26 30.43
C LEU A 193 7.83 58.06 29.72
N THR A 194 9.17 57.99 29.64
CA THR A 194 9.85 56.89 28.95
C THR A 194 9.82 55.60 29.77
N LEU A 195 10.11 55.68 31.06
CA LEU A 195 10.04 54.54 31.99
C LEU A 195 8.61 54.01 32.10
N PHE A 196 7.61 54.90 32.05
CA PHE A 196 6.21 54.47 32.01
C PHE A 196 5.88 53.59 30.79
N GLN A 197 6.39 53.93 29.60
CA GLN A 197 6.21 53.11 28.39
C GLN A 197 6.94 51.76 28.50
N VAL A 198 8.14 51.75 29.10
CA VAL A 198 8.87 50.51 29.39
C VAL A 198 8.07 49.62 30.35
N GLY A 199 7.51 50.18 31.42
CA GLY A 199 6.66 49.47 32.38
C GLY A 199 5.44 48.82 31.70
N LYS A 200 4.77 49.52 30.78
CA LYS A 200 3.66 48.94 29.99
C LYS A 200 4.07 47.73 29.15
N PHE A 201 5.23 47.79 28.51
CA PHE A 201 5.73 46.67 27.70
C PHE A 201 6.07 45.46 28.58
N TYR A 202 6.75 45.67 29.71
CA TYR A 202 7.06 44.56 30.63
C TYR A 202 5.82 44.01 31.33
N PHE A 203 4.77 44.80 31.51
CA PHE A 203 3.48 44.31 31.98
C PHE A 203 2.85 43.31 30.99
N ILE A 204 2.96 43.56 29.69
CA ILE A 204 2.56 42.59 28.65
C ILE A 204 3.39 41.31 28.76
N LEU A 205 4.71 41.42 28.98
CA LEU A 205 5.57 40.25 29.22
C LEU A 205 5.18 39.45 30.46
N VAL A 206 4.82 40.11 31.56
CA VAL A 206 4.28 39.44 32.77
C VAL A 206 3.05 38.62 32.37
N GLN A 207 2.04 39.28 31.77
CA GLN A 207 0.79 38.62 31.40
C GLN A 207 1.02 37.44 30.45
N PHE A 208 1.88 37.61 29.45
CA PHE A 208 2.22 36.53 28.53
C PHE A 208 2.94 35.37 29.25
N THR A 209 3.90 35.67 30.12
CA THR A 209 4.62 34.64 30.89
C THR A 209 3.67 33.87 31.80
N THR A 210 2.71 34.55 32.43
CA THR A 210 1.66 33.91 33.23
C THR A 210 0.81 32.96 32.38
N ILE A 211 0.43 33.38 31.16
CA ILE A 211 -0.32 32.52 30.23
C ILE A 211 0.51 31.29 29.85
N ILE A 212 1.77 31.46 29.43
CA ILE A 212 2.67 30.34 29.06
C ILE A 212 2.82 29.35 30.22
N LYS A 213 3.03 29.88 31.43
CA LYS A 213 3.12 29.08 32.66
C LYS A 213 1.86 28.23 32.86
N ASN A 214 0.67 28.80 32.66
CA ASN A 214 -0.58 28.07 32.87
C ASN A 214 -0.87 27.09 31.72
N ILE A 215 -0.55 27.46 30.47
CA ILE A 215 -0.64 26.60 29.29
C ILE A 215 0.13 25.29 29.51
N LEU A 216 1.19 25.25 30.32
CA LEU A 216 1.86 23.98 30.63
C LEU A 216 0.89 22.89 31.12
N ASN A 217 -0.14 23.26 31.90
CA ASN A 217 -1.11 22.33 32.50
C ASN A 217 -2.52 22.42 31.91
N GLU A 218 -2.78 23.38 31.04
CA GLU A 218 -4.13 23.72 30.59
C GLU A 218 -4.22 23.84 29.07
N ASN A 219 -5.43 23.76 28.53
CA ASN A 219 -5.63 23.95 27.09
C ASN A 219 -5.33 25.41 26.70
N PRO A 220 -4.45 25.70 25.71
CA PRO A 220 -4.24 27.03 25.17
C PRO A 220 -5.52 27.79 24.79
N ALA A 221 -6.57 27.08 24.38
CA ALA A 221 -7.86 27.65 23.99
C ALA A 221 -8.51 28.51 25.09
N LEU A 222 -8.25 28.19 26.37
CA LEU A 222 -8.75 28.96 27.52
C LEU A 222 -8.17 30.39 27.55
N TYR A 223 -7.06 30.63 26.85
CA TYR A 223 -6.32 31.87 26.86
C TYR A 223 -6.41 32.66 25.55
N SER A 224 -7.16 32.19 24.54
CA SER A 224 -7.20 32.83 23.21
C SER A 224 -7.61 34.30 23.26
N ARG A 225 -8.65 34.65 24.04
CA ARG A 225 -9.05 36.06 24.26
C ARG A 225 -7.96 36.90 24.93
N ASN A 226 -7.24 36.33 25.88
CA ASN A 226 -6.16 37.02 26.58
C ASN A 226 -4.98 37.26 25.62
N LEU A 227 -4.60 36.25 24.84
CA LEU A 227 -3.53 36.35 23.84
C LEU A 227 -3.86 37.38 22.75
N GLU A 228 -5.09 37.41 22.24
CA GLU A 228 -5.56 38.42 21.28
C GLU A 228 -5.50 39.84 21.87
N LYS A 229 -5.89 40.00 23.13
CA LYS A 229 -5.76 41.27 23.84
C LYS A 229 -4.30 41.72 23.93
N LEU A 230 -3.36 40.81 24.23
CA LEU A 230 -1.93 41.12 24.27
C LEU A 230 -1.40 41.58 22.90
N LEU A 231 -1.82 40.95 21.80
CA LEU A 231 -1.46 41.40 20.45
C LEU A 231 -1.97 42.82 20.16
N LYS A 232 -3.21 43.13 20.57
CA LYS A 232 -3.80 44.47 20.43
C LYS A 232 -3.10 45.52 21.31
N ASP A 233 -2.59 45.12 22.46
CA ASP A 233 -1.82 46.01 23.33
C ASP A 233 -0.40 46.23 22.79
N LEU A 234 0.23 45.21 22.19
CA LEU A 234 1.53 45.32 21.52
C LEU A 234 1.49 46.21 20.28
N SER A 235 0.40 46.18 19.50
CA SER A 235 0.29 47.01 18.28
C SER A 235 0.21 48.52 18.56
N LYS A 236 -0.06 48.93 19.81
CA LYS A 236 -0.06 50.33 20.22
C LYS A 236 1.36 50.93 20.29
N PHE A 237 2.41 50.11 20.33
CA PHE A 237 3.79 50.57 20.35
C PHE A 237 4.25 50.91 18.92
N LYS A 238 4.34 52.22 18.62
CA LYS A 238 4.60 52.75 17.27
C LYS A 238 6.04 52.58 16.75
N LYS A 239 7.01 52.20 17.61
CA LYS A 239 8.43 52.11 17.21
C LYS A 239 8.79 50.68 16.82
N PRO A 240 9.42 50.45 15.64
CA PRO A 240 9.93 49.14 15.29
C PRO A 240 11.01 48.74 16.31
N ASN A 241 10.71 47.71 17.11
CA ASN A 241 11.60 47.15 18.10
C ASN A 241 11.57 45.63 17.93
N ILE A 242 12.75 45.04 17.74
CA ILE A 242 12.90 43.60 17.49
C ILE A 242 12.30 42.75 18.62
N HIS A 243 12.35 43.22 19.87
CA HIS A 243 11.75 42.52 21.01
C HIS A 243 10.22 42.49 20.93
N ILE A 244 9.59 43.58 20.47
CA ILE A 244 8.13 43.67 20.31
C ILE A 244 7.70 42.74 19.18
N TYR A 245 8.42 42.77 18.05
CA TYR A 245 8.15 41.88 16.93
C TYR A 245 8.26 40.40 17.32
N ASN A 246 9.33 40.02 18.01
CA ASN A 246 9.50 38.63 18.45
C ASN A 246 8.38 38.19 19.40
N LEU A 247 8.02 39.03 20.39
CA LEU A 247 6.93 38.72 21.30
C LEU A 247 5.59 38.59 20.57
N TYR A 248 5.34 39.45 19.57
CA TYR A 248 4.16 39.37 18.72
C TYR A 248 4.10 38.03 17.99
N THR A 249 5.17 37.64 17.29
CA THR A 249 5.25 36.37 16.55
C THR A 249 5.10 35.15 17.46
N GLN A 250 5.63 35.21 18.69
CA GLN A 250 5.48 34.15 19.68
C GLN A 250 4.02 33.97 20.08
N ILE A 251 3.33 35.06 20.43
CA ILE A 251 1.91 35.02 20.79
C ILE A 251 1.07 34.51 19.62
N GLU A 252 1.31 35.03 18.41
CA GLU A 252 0.60 34.63 17.19
C GLU A 252 0.77 33.14 16.89
N SER A 253 1.98 32.59 17.04
CA SER A 253 2.25 31.18 16.79
C SER A 253 1.43 30.24 17.66
N ILE A 254 1.18 30.62 18.93
CA ILE A 254 0.38 29.85 19.87
C ILE A 254 -1.10 29.93 19.50
N ILE A 255 -1.59 31.13 19.15
CA ILE A 255 -2.96 31.32 18.69
C ILE A 255 -3.22 30.50 17.42
N GLN A 256 -2.30 30.54 16.44
CA GLN A 256 -2.47 29.77 15.20
C GLN A 256 -2.44 28.27 15.45
N LEU A 257 -1.54 27.78 16.30
CA LEU A 257 -1.49 26.36 16.65
C LEU A 257 -2.81 25.89 17.29
N GLU A 258 -3.36 26.67 18.20
CA GLU A 258 -4.64 26.39 18.85
C GLU A 258 -5.80 26.40 17.85
N ARG A 259 -5.96 27.48 17.09
CA ARG A 259 -7.01 27.61 16.07
C ARG A 259 -6.95 26.51 15.03
N ASN A 260 -5.77 26.21 14.49
CA ASN A 260 -5.58 25.16 13.50
C ASN A 260 -5.91 23.78 14.06
N THR A 261 -5.62 23.53 15.35
CA THR A 261 -6.02 22.29 16.02
C THR A 261 -7.54 22.24 16.16
N CYS A 262 -8.18 23.30 16.64
CA CYS A 262 -9.64 23.35 16.81
C CYS A 262 -10.38 23.16 15.49
N ILE A 263 -9.99 23.88 14.43
CA ILE A 263 -10.55 23.71 13.08
C ILE A 263 -10.37 22.27 12.60
N LEU A 264 -9.19 21.68 12.77
CA LEU A 264 -8.97 20.30 12.38
C LEU A 264 -9.91 19.35 13.13
N MET A 265 -10.02 19.49 14.46
CA MET A 265 -10.90 18.65 15.28
C MET A 265 -12.38 18.83 14.94
N GLU A 266 -12.82 20.05 14.59
CA GLU A 266 -14.19 20.30 14.09
C GLU A 266 -14.42 19.64 12.73
N ASN A 267 -13.46 19.75 11.82
CA ASN A 267 -13.52 19.07 10.52
C ASN A 267 -13.60 17.54 10.69
N LEU A 268 -12.92 16.95 11.69
CA LEU A 268 -13.07 15.51 12.00
C LEU A 268 -14.51 15.10 12.36
N ARG A 269 -15.33 16.04 12.87
CA ARG A 269 -16.72 15.78 13.30
C ARG A 269 -17.73 15.98 12.18
N VAL A 270 -17.47 16.93 11.28
CA VAL A 270 -18.44 17.43 10.29
C VAL A 270 -18.13 16.95 8.89
N ASP A 271 -16.85 16.85 8.51
CA ASP A 271 -16.46 16.49 7.15
C ASP A 271 -16.60 14.97 6.94
N ASP A 272 -17.54 14.59 6.07
CA ASP A 272 -17.69 13.21 5.59
C ASP A 272 -17.49 13.16 4.07
N GLN A 273 -16.24 13.01 3.64
CA GLN A 273 -15.89 12.87 2.22
C GLN A 273 -16.54 11.62 1.57
N PHE A 274 -17.05 10.69 2.36
CA PHE A 274 -17.79 9.53 1.84
C PHE A 274 -19.16 9.89 1.27
N LEU A 275 -19.77 11.03 1.63
CA LEU A 275 -21.03 11.49 1.02
C LEU A 275 -20.91 11.68 -0.49
N PHE A 276 -19.74 12.11 -0.97
CA PHE A 276 -19.46 12.29 -2.39
C PHE A 276 -19.17 10.96 -3.12
N THR A 277 -19.03 9.86 -2.37
CA THR A 277 -18.80 8.51 -2.90
C THR A 277 -20.07 7.67 -3.02
N GLU A 278 -21.23 8.17 -2.58
CA GLU A 278 -22.52 7.46 -2.70
C GLU A 278 -22.98 7.31 -4.17
N SER A 279 -22.38 8.03 -5.11
CA SER A 279 -22.62 7.95 -6.56
C SER A 279 -21.59 7.10 -7.31
N LEU A 280 -21.10 6.02 -6.72
CA LEU A 280 -20.32 5.04 -7.47
C LEU A 280 -21.27 4.37 -8.47
N ASN A 281 -21.15 4.74 -9.75
CA ASN A 281 -21.95 4.15 -10.82
C ASN A 281 -21.70 2.64 -10.83
N GLU A 282 -22.73 1.87 -10.49
CA GLU A 282 -22.67 0.44 -10.25
C GLU A 282 -22.55 -0.39 -11.54
N GLU A 283 -22.56 0.25 -12.71
CA GLU A 283 -23.06 -0.42 -13.91
C GLU A 283 -22.01 -0.90 -14.92
N ASN A 284 -20.74 -0.44 -14.93
CA ASN A 284 -19.80 -0.87 -15.98
C ASN A 284 -18.31 -0.91 -15.57
N ILE A 285 -17.58 -1.91 -16.09
CA ILE A 285 -16.10 -1.98 -16.07
C ILE A 285 -15.45 -0.73 -16.72
N VAL A 286 -16.17 0.04 -17.54
CA VAL A 286 -15.64 1.21 -18.24
C VAL A 286 -15.44 2.44 -17.33
N THR A 287 -16.14 2.57 -16.19
CA THR A 287 -16.02 3.72 -15.26
C THR A 287 -14.93 3.53 -14.19
N ILE A 288 -14.05 2.54 -14.38
CA ILE A 288 -12.99 2.16 -13.45
C ILE A 288 -12.06 3.33 -13.07
N GLU A 289 -11.70 4.20 -14.02
CA GLU A 289 -10.77 5.32 -13.75
C GLU A 289 -11.41 6.38 -12.85
N GLU A 290 -12.67 6.73 -13.10
CA GLU A 290 -13.42 7.70 -12.27
C GLU A 290 -13.59 7.20 -10.83
N ASN A 291 -13.88 5.91 -10.68
CA ASN A 291 -14.05 5.29 -9.37
C ASN A 291 -12.70 5.19 -8.61
N LEU A 292 -11.59 4.91 -9.32
CA LEU A 292 -10.24 4.97 -8.74
C LEU A 292 -9.89 6.39 -8.26
N ASP A 293 -10.24 7.41 -9.03
CA ASP A 293 -10.02 8.81 -8.66
C ASP A 293 -10.82 9.22 -7.42
N LYS A 294 -12.09 8.79 -7.32
CA LYS A 294 -12.92 9.01 -6.12
C LYS A 294 -12.28 8.36 -4.88
N LEU A 295 -11.81 7.11 -4.97
CA LEU A 295 -11.10 6.43 -3.88
C LEU A 295 -9.80 7.14 -3.50
N ASN A 296 -9.00 7.56 -4.49
CA ASN A 296 -7.75 8.26 -4.25
C ASN A 296 -7.98 9.61 -3.54
N LYS A 297 -9.05 10.34 -3.86
CA LYS A 297 -9.43 11.58 -3.16
C LYS A 297 -9.71 11.33 -1.68
N VAL A 298 -10.51 10.32 -1.35
CA VAL A 298 -10.79 9.95 0.05
C VAL A 298 -9.52 9.53 0.77
N ARG A 299 -8.66 8.72 0.12
CA ARG A 299 -7.36 8.30 0.67
C ARG A 299 -6.48 9.50 1.01
N ASN A 300 -6.26 10.39 0.04
CA ASN A 300 -5.41 11.56 0.21
C ASN A 300 -5.96 12.50 1.30
N TRP A 301 -7.28 12.61 1.43
CA TRP A 301 -7.90 13.37 2.50
C TRP A 301 -7.60 12.78 3.89
N ILE A 302 -7.75 11.46 4.08
CA ILE A 302 -7.41 10.80 5.36
C ILE A 302 -5.92 10.99 5.70
N GLU A 303 -5.04 10.89 4.71
CA GLU A 303 -3.59 11.10 4.87
C GLU A 303 -3.26 12.56 5.25
N ASP A 304 -3.80 13.54 4.54
CA ASP A 304 -3.59 14.97 4.80
C ASP A 304 -4.08 15.38 6.20
N VAL A 305 -5.26 14.90 6.59
CA VAL A 305 -5.81 15.09 7.95
C VAL A 305 -4.89 14.48 9.00
N SER A 306 -4.34 13.28 8.74
CA SER A 306 -3.41 12.61 9.65
C SER A 306 -2.09 13.37 9.81
N GLU A 307 -1.53 13.87 8.71
CA GLU A 307 -0.30 14.65 8.74
C GLU A 307 -0.49 15.97 9.51
N LYS A 308 -1.57 16.71 9.22
CA LYS A 308 -1.95 17.93 9.94
C LYS A 308 -2.13 17.66 11.44
N TYR A 309 -2.83 16.58 11.79
CA TYR A 309 -3.03 16.18 13.18
C TYR A 309 -1.70 15.94 13.89
N HIS A 310 -0.81 15.14 13.32
CA HIS A 310 0.50 14.86 13.91
C HIS A 310 1.36 16.12 14.06
N LYS A 311 1.34 17.01 13.06
CA LYS A 311 2.04 18.30 13.13
C LYS A 311 1.54 19.16 14.30
N TYR A 312 0.23 19.33 14.43
CA TYR A 312 -0.36 20.15 15.49
C TYR A 312 -0.21 19.50 16.86
N GLN A 313 -0.44 18.19 16.96
CA GLN A 313 -0.22 17.43 18.19
C GLN A 313 1.23 17.54 18.68
N ASN A 314 2.21 17.47 17.79
CA ASN A 314 3.62 17.66 18.15
C ASN A 314 3.90 19.07 18.67
N GLY A 315 3.29 20.09 18.06
CA GLY A 315 3.37 21.48 18.55
C GLY A 315 2.82 21.63 19.96
N LEU A 316 1.62 21.09 20.21
CA LEU A 316 1.00 21.14 21.53
C LEU A 316 1.79 20.33 22.56
N LEU A 317 2.25 19.13 22.22
CA LEU A 317 3.10 18.32 23.09
C LEU A 317 4.37 19.06 23.49
N LYS A 318 5.02 19.77 22.55
CA LYS A 318 6.18 20.62 22.88
C LYS A 318 5.83 21.68 23.91
N LEU A 319 4.71 22.39 23.75
CA LEU A 319 4.22 23.36 24.74
C LEU A 319 4.08 22.73 26.13
N HIS A 320 3.60 21.49 26.23
CA HIS A 320 3.44 20.75 27.49
C HIS A 320 4.69 19.97 27.95
N SER A 321 5.88 20.31 27.44
CA SER A 321 7.13 19.62 27.77
C SER A 321 7.10 18.10 27.50
N GLY A 322 6.35 17.68 26.48
CA GLY A 322 6.18 16.28 26.06
C GLY A 322 5.13 15.49 26.84
N LYS A 323 4.45 16.10 27.84
CA LYS A 323 3.44 15.42 28.64
C LYS A 323 2.08 15.42 27.92
N ILE A 324 1.45 14.24 27.83
CA ILE A 324 0.05 14.13 27.39
C ILE A 324 -0.84 14.48 28.57
N ILE A 325 -1.48 15.66 28.52
CA ILE A 325 -2.47 16.08 29.51
C ILE A 325 -3.89 15.78 29.04
N LYS A 326 -4.90 15.94 29.92
CA LYS A 326 -6.27 15.43 29.72
C LYS A 326 -6.91 15.84 28.39
N TYR A 327 -6.75 17.07 27.95
CA TYR A 327 -7.35 17.52 26.68
C TYR A 327 -6.63 16.91 25.46
N LEU A 328 -5.30 16.78 25.50
CA LEU A 328 -4.53 16.11 24.45
C LEU A 328 -4.84 14.62 24.35
N SER A 329 -5.06 13.94 25.49
CA SER A 329 -5.53 12.56 25.45
C SER A 329 -6.92 12.48 24.81
N SER A 330 -7.81 13.44 25.07
CA SER A 330 -9.13 13.50 24.43
C SER A 330 -9.02 13.66 22.92
N TYR A 331 -8.23 14.63 22.44
CA TYR A 331 -7.99 14.83 21.00
C TYR A 331 -7.35 13.61 20.34
N ARG A 332 -6.47 12.90 21.05
CA ARG A 332 -5.85 11.67 20.56
C ARG A 332 -6.86 10.54 20.39
N THR A 333 -7.71 10.32 21.39
CA THR A 333 -8.79 9.33 21.30
C THR A 333 -9.75 9.66 20.17
N GLU A 334 -10.16 10.92 20.06
CA GLU A 334 -11.07 11.39 19.02
C GLU A 334 -10.49 11.20 17.61
N PHE A 335 -9.22 11.57 17.40
CA PHE A 335 -8.53 11.32 16.14
C PHE A 335 -8.40 9.82 15.81
N PHE A 336 -8.10 8.97 16.79
CA PHE A 336 -8.05 7.52 16.56
C PHE A 336 -9.41 6.94 16.18
N ASN A 337 -10.48 7.38 16.85
CA ASN A 337 -11.84 6.96 16.52
C ASN A 337 -12.22 7.41 15.10
N PHE A 338 -11.89 8.65 14.73
CA PHE A 338 -12.05 9.15 13.37
C PHE A 338 -11.29 8.29 12.37
N LYS A 339 -10.00 8.01 12.61
CA LYS A 339 -9.14 7.25 11.70
C LYS A 339 -9.68 5.83 11.51
N ASN A 340 -10.04 5.15 12.59
CA ASN A 340 -10.56 3.78 12.53
C ASN A 340 -11.90 3.72 11.78
N ARG A 341 -12.85 4.61 12.12
CA ARG A 341 -14.16 4.67 11.45
C ARG A 341 -14.04 4.91 9.95
N ASN A 342 -13.20 5.88 9.55
CA ASN A 342 -13.02 6.20 8.13
C ASN A 342 -12.24 5.10 7.38
N ALA A 343 -11.36 4.38 8.06
CA ALA A 343 -10.70 3.22 7.49
C ALA A 343 -11.67 2.07 7.23
N GLU A 344 -12.56 1.77 8.17
CA GLU A 344 -13.60 0.76 8.00
C GLU A 344 -14.51 1.11 6.83
N LYS A 345 -15.00 2.36 6.76
CA LYS A 345 -15.77 2.85 5.60
C LYS A 345 -14.98 2.74 4.29
N PHE A 346 -13.69 3.05 4.29
CA PHE A 346 -12.83 2.93 3.10
C PHE A 346 -12.70 1.46 2.66
N ASP A 347 -12.45 0.56 3.61
CA ASP A 347 -12.34 -0.88 3.35
C ASP A 347 -13.67 -1.46 2.85
N GLU A 348 -14.81 -1.02 3.39
CA GLU A 348 -16.15 -1.39 2.89
C GLU A 348 -16.39 -0.90 1.45
N LEU A 349 -16.04 0.36 1.16
CA LEU A 349 -16.15 0.95 -0.18
C LEU A 349 -15.29 0.20 -1.20
N LEU A 350 -14.06 -0.11 -0.81
CA LEU A 350 -13.13 -0.92 -1.61
C LEU A 350 -13.71 -2.32 -1.86
N GLY A 351 -14.29 -2.97 -0.85
CA GLY A 351 -14.94 -4.26 -0.98
C GLY A 351 -16.15 -4.23 -1.94
N LYS A 352 -17.00 -3.20 -1.83
CA LYS A 352 -18.12 -2.99 -2.77
C LYS A 352 -17.61 -2.85 -4.21
N MET A 353 -16.62 -2.00 -4.44
CA MET A 353 -16.06 -1.77 -5.79
C MET A 353 -15.44 -3.02 -6.39
N ILE A 354 -14.71 -3.82 -5.61
CA ILE A 354 -14.15 -5.09 -6.10
C ILE A 354 -15.27 -6.06 -6.47
N ASN A 355 -16.28 -6.22 -5.60
CA ASN A 355 -17.41 -7.11 -5.89
C ASN A 355 -18.18 -6.67 -7.15
N THR A 356 -18.42 -5.37 -7.33
CA THR A 356 -19.06 -4.83 -8.54
C THR A 356 -18.23 -5.12 -9.79
N ALA A 357 -16.91 -4.90 -9.75
CA ALA A 357 -16.04 -5.21 -10.88
C ALA A 357 -16.01 -6.71 -11.21
N LEU A 358 -15.99 -7.57 -10.20
CA LEU A 358 -16.07 -9.03 -10.37
C LEU A 358 -17.43 -9.46 -10.95
N ASN A 359 -18.53 -8.81 -10.56
CA ASN A 359 -19.87 -9.09 -11.09
C ASN A 359 -20.00 -8.63 -12.56
N SER A 360 -19.51 -7.44 -12.90
CA SER A 360 -19.47 -6.95 -14.28
C SER A 360 -18.62 -7.86 -15.16
N TYR A 361 -17.44 -8.28 -14.69
CA TYR A 361 -16.62 -9.28 -15.36
C TYR A 361 -17.39 -10.58 -15.60
N ASN A 362 -18.10 -11.07 -14.58
CA ASN A 362 -18.90 -12.28 -14.71
C ASN A 362 -20.04 -12.17 -15.72
N SER A 363 -20.68 -11.00 -15.81
CA SER A 363 -21.77 -10.76 -16.76
C SER A 363 -21.25 -10.68 -18.19
N GLU A 364 -20.22 -9.86 -18.42
CA GLU A 364 -19.63 -9.64 -19.76
C GLU A 364 -18.99 -10.92 -20.32
N THR A 365 -18.28 -11.68 -19.48
CA THR A 365 -17.71 -12.97 -19.91
C THR A 365 -18.78 -14.03 -20.20
N LEU A 366 -19.92 -14.00 -19.49
CA LEU A 366 -21.03 -14.91 -19.74
C LEU A 366 -21.71 -14.62 -21.09
N GLU A 367 -21.89 -13.35 -21.45
CA GLU A 367 -22.42 -12.95 -22.77
C GLU A 367 -21.52 -13.42 -23.92
N ALA A 368 -20.20 -13.29 -23.77
CA ALA A 368 -19.22 -13.80 -24.73
C ALA A 368 -19.31 -15.34 -24.88
N LEU A 369 -19.49 -16.06 -23.77
CA LEU A 369 -19.65 -17.52 -23.77
C LEU A 369 -20.99 -17.99 -24.36
N ASP A 370 -22.09 -17.29 -24.08
CA ASP A 370 -23.41 -17.58 -24.64
C ASP A 370 -23.43 -17.43 -26.16
N THR A 371 -22.70 -16.46 -26.68
CA THR A 371 -22.49 -16.30 -28.12
C THR A 371 -21.86 -17.57 -28.73
N LEU A 372 -20.86 -18.17 -28.08
CA LEU A 372 -20.25 -19.45 -28.51
C LEU A 372 -21.19 -20.64 -28.36
N SER A 373 -22.01 -20.66 -27.30
CA SER A 373 -23.04 -21.67 -27.07
C SER A 373 -24.07 -21.71 -28.21
N SER A 374 -24.51 -20.55 -28.69
CA SER A 374 -25.46 -20.44 -29.80
C SER A 374 -24.93 -21.03 -31.12
N LEU A 375 -23.61 -20.97 -31.34
CA LEU A 375 -22.95 -21.57 -32.51
C LEU A 375 -23.02 -23.09 -32.49
N LEU A 376 -22.94 -23.71 -31.32
CA LEU A 376 -23.07 -25.17 -31.17
C LEU A 376 -24.47 -25.64 -31.61
N GLN A 377 -25.52 -24.83 -31.47
CA GLN A 377 -26.88 -25.28 -31.81
C GLN A 377 -27.16 -25.26 -33.32
N ARG A 378 -26.57 -24.30 -34.04
CA ARG A 378 -26.72 -24.19 -35.50
C ARG A 378 -25.79 -25.22 -36.16
N LYS A 379 -26.31 -26.19 -36.93
CA LYS A 379 -25.56 -27.24 -37.68
C LYS A 379 -24.64 -26.68 -38.79
N ILE A 380 -24.00 -25.53 -38.58
CA ILE A 380 -23.34 -24.75 -39.60
C ILE A 380 -21.82 -24.86 -39.37
N TYR A 381 -21.19 -25.85 -40.02
CA TYR A 381 -19.74 -25.89 -40.23
C TYR A 381 -19.31 -24.94 -41.35
N ASN A 382 -19.88 -23.73 -41.41
CA ASN A 382 -19.40 -22.72 -42.34
C ASN A 382 -18.06 -22.23 -41.79
N GLY A 383 -17.03 -22.19 -42.65
CA GLY A 383 -15.60 -22.21 -42.31
C GLY A 383 -15.01 -21.11 -41.42
N ASN A 384 -15.82 -20.33 -40.70
CA ASN A 384 -15.38 -19.25 -39.81
C ASN A 384 -15.54 -19.57 -38.30
N PHE A 385 -15.74 -20.83 -37.92
CA PHE A 385 -15.94 -21.19 -36.50
C PHE A 385 -14.67 -21.00 -35.65
N ILE A 386 -13.48 -21.34 -36.19
CA ILE A 386 -12.20 -21.14 -35.50
C ILE A 386 -11.99 -19.67 -35.17
N GLU A 387 -12.31 -18.80 -36.13
CA GLU A 387 -12.22 -17.35 -35.96
C GLU A 387 -13.13 -16.85 -34.82
N LYS A 388 -14.33 -17.42 -34.67
CA LYS A 388 -15.23 -17.06 -33.57
C LYS A 388 -14.71 -17.52 -32.20
N PHE A 389 -14.12 -18.71 -32.12
CA PHE A 389 -13.45 -19.15 -30.89
C PHE A 389 -12.22 -18.29 -30.57
N ARG A 390 -11.47 -17.87 -31.60
CA ARG A 390 -10.34 -16.94 -31.44
C ARG A 390 -10.79 -15.60 -30.87
N ILE A 391 -11.83 -14.99 -31.45
CA ILE A 391 -12.40 -13.74 -30.95
C ILE A 391 -12.85 -13.90 -29.50
N GLY A 392 -13.58 -14.96 -29.16
CA GLY A 392 -14.01 -15.21 -27.78
C GLY A 392 -12.85 -15.41 -26.79
N HIS A 393 -11.78 -16.09 -27.20
CA HIS A 393 -10.56 -16.24 -26.40
C HIS A 393 -9.88 -14.89 -26.16
N ASP A 394 -9.69 -14.10 -27.21
CA ASP A 394 -9.02 -12.80 -27.12
C ASP A 394 -9.85 -11.81 -26.28
N ASP A 395 -11.18 -11.86 -26.37
CA ASP A 395 -12.08 -11.04 -25.56
C ASP A 395 -12.01 -11.43 -24.07
N LEU A 396 -11.97 -12.73 -23.75
CA LEU A 396 -11.76 -13.21 -22.37
C LEU A 396 -10.41 -12.73 -21.81
N ILE A 397 -9.32 -12.82 -22.57
CA ILE A 397 -8.00 -12.34 -22.14
C ILE A 397 -8.02 -10.82 -21.87
N LYS A 398 -8.64 -10.03 -22.75
CA LYS A 398 -8.75 -8.58 -22.53
C LYS A 398 -9.51 -8.28 -21.24
N MET A 399 -10.62 -8.97 -20.98
CA MET A 399 -11.40 -8.79 -19.76
C MET A 399 -10.61 -9.21 -18.51
N ASP A 400 -9.86 -10.32 -18.56
CA ASP A 400 -8.95 -10.76 -17.50
C ASP A 400 -7.94 -9.68 -17.13
N GLU A 401 -7.29 -9.09 -18.15
CA GLU A 401 -6.28 -8.06 -17.95
C GLU A 401 -6.87 -6.78 -17.36
N LEU A 402 -8.04 -6.36 -17.83
CA LEU A 402 -8.75 -5.19 -17.31
C LEU A 402 -9.07 -5.34 -15.83
N VAL A 403 -9.67 -6.46 -15.42
CA VAL A 403 -10.02 -6.69 -14.02
C VAL A 403 -8.78 -6.87 -13.13
N LYS A 404 -7.73 -7.57 -13.61
CA LYS A 404 -6.45 -7.70 -12.89
C LYS A 404 -5.79 -6.34 -12.67
N LYS A 405 -5.70 -5.51 -13.71
CA LYS A 405 -5.12 -4.17 -13.62
C LYS A 405 -5.88 -3.29 -12.64
N PHE A 406 -7.21 -3.37 -12.64
CA PHE A 406 -8.07 -2.65 -11.70
C PHE A 406 -7.82 -3.06 -10.25
N VAL A 407 -7.90 -4.35 -9.96
CA VAL A 407 -7.66 -4.89 -8.60
C VAL A 407 -6.25 -4.54 -8.13
N ASN A 408 -5.23 -4.71 -8.97
CA ASN A 408 -3.85 -4.31 -8.65
C ASN A 408 -3.75 -2.82 -8.32
N ASN A 409 -4.41 -1.94 -9.09
CA ASN A 409 -4.38 -0.49 -8.86
C ASN A 409 -5.06 -0.09 -7.54
N LEU A 410 -6.14 -0.77 -7.15
CA LEU A 410 -6.80 -0.55 -5.86
C LEU A 410 -5.85 -0.82 -4.68
N PHE A 411 -5.04 -1.88 -4.78
CA PHE A 411 -4.14 -2.34 -3.72
C PHE A 411 -2.75 -1.71 -3.70
N LYS A 412 -2.38 -0.86 -4.66
CA LYS A 412 -1.05 -0.18 -4.70
C LYS A 412 -0.71 0.61 -3.42
N LYS A 413 -1.71 1.09 -2.67
CA LYS A 413 -1.53 1.81 -1.39
C LYS A 413 -2.63 1.41 -0.39
N PRO A 414 -2.44 0.37 0.43
CA PRO A 414 -3.40 0.05 1.48
C PRO A 414 -3.34 1.11 2.58
N LEU A 415 -4.50 1.56 3.05
CA LEU A 415 -4.60 2.54 4.15
C LEU A 415 -4.29 1.88 5.51
N LEU A 416 -4.88 0.71 5.80
CA LEU A 416 -4.75 0.06 7.12
C LEU A 416 -4.73 -1.47 7.09
N ARG A 417 -5.57 -2.15 6.31
CA ARG A 417 -5.59 -3.62 6.21
C ARG A 417 -5.10 -4.11 4.86
N ASN A 418 -4.20 -5.10 4.87
CA ASN A 418 -3.82 -5.79 3.66
C ASN A 418 -4.85 -6.87 3.30
N LEU A 419 -5.96 -6.47 2.68
CA LEU A 419 -7.01 -7.38 2.19
C LEU A 419 -6.66 -8.04 0.85
N GLU A 420 -5.52 -7.67 0.27
CA GLU A 420 -5.05 -8.05 -1.06
C GLU A 420 -5.12 -9.56 -1.32
N SER A 421 -4.70 -10.37 -0.33
CA SER A 421 -4.66 -11.84 -0.49
C SER A 421 -6.03 -12.51 -0.63
N GLU A 422 -7.08 -11.99 0.02
CA GLU A 422 -8.42 -12.57 -0.05
C GLU A 422 -9.06 -12.28 -1.42
N TYR A 423 -8.91 -11.03 -1.88
CA TYR A 423 -9.47 -10.60 -3.15
C TYR A 423 -8.76 -11.21 -4.35
N TYR A 424 -7.42 -11.38 -4.30
CA TYR A 424 -6.73 -12.11 -5.37
C TYR A 424 -7.16 -13.57 -5.46
N LYS A 425 -7.40 -14.24 -4.33
CA LYS A 425 -7.91 -15.63 -4.36
C LYS A 425 -9.28 -15.70 -5.04
N LYS A 426 -10.20 -14.77 -4.71
CA LYS A 426 -11.51 -14.65 -5.37
C LYS A 426 -11.37 -14.38 -6.88
N LEU A 427 -10.50 -13.45 -7.26
CA LEU A 427 -10.23 -13.10 -8.66
C LEU A 427 -9.71 -14.31 -9.45
N ILE A 428 -8.68 -14.99 -8.94
CA ILE A 428 -8.10 -16.18 -9.58
C ILE A 428 -9.17 -17.27 -9.74
N SER A 429 -9.99 -17.49 -8.71
CA SER A 429 -11.07 -18.48 -8.76
C SER A 429 -12.10 -18.17 -9.84
N ILE A 430 -12.52 -16.89 -9.97
CA ILE A 430 -13.52 -16.48 -10.97
C ILE A 430 -12.96 -16.62 -12.39
N ILE A 431 -11.73 -16.14 -12.63
CA ILE A 431 -11.07 -16.24 -13.94
C ILE A 431 -10.89 -17.71 -14.36
N SER A 432 -10.35 -18.55 -13.47
CA SER A 432 -10.17 -19.98 -13.75
C SER A 432 -11.49 -20.72 -14.01
N GLY A 433 -12.58 -20.30 -13.34
CA GLY A 433 -13.93 -20.81 -13.60
C GLY A 433 -14.39 -20.51 -15.03
N ARG A 434 -14.19 -19.28 -15.52
CA ARG A 434 -14.55 -18.87 -16.89
C ARG A 434 -13.67 -19.53 -17.95
N HIS A 435 -12.37 -19.66 -17.71
CA HIS A 435 -11.46 -20.44 -18.57
C HIS A 435 -11.95 -21.89 -18.71
N SER A 436 -12.34 -22.51 -17.60
CA SER A 436 -12.90 -23.86 -17.59
C SER A 436 -14.22 -23.98 -18.35
N GLU A 437 -15.08 -22.95 -18.32
CA GLU A 437 -16.31 -22.92 -19.13
C GLU A 437 -16.03 -22.79 -20.62
N PHE A 438 -15.12 -21.89 -21.02
CA PHE A 438 -14.67 -21.76 -22.40
C PHE A 438 -14.13 -23.09 -22.95
N ASP A 439 -13.28 -23.77 -22.17
CA ASP A 439 -12.74 -25.08 -22.51
C ASP A 439 -13.85 -26.15 -22.65
N LYS A 440 -14.90 -26.11 -21.81
CA LYS A 440 -16.07 -26.99 -22.00
C LYS A 440 -16.77 -26.74 -23.35
N HIS A 441 -16.83 -25.51 -23.84
CA HIS A 441 -17.38 -25.21 -25.17
C HIS A 441 -16.51 -25.77 -26.30
N ILE A 442 -15.17 -25.62 -26.21
CA ILE A 442 -14.22 -26.24 -27.14
C ILE A 442 -14.39 -27.75 -27.16
N LEU A 443 -14.48 -28.39 -25.98
CA LEU A 443 -14.62 -29.84 -25.88
C LEU A 443 -15.94 -30.32 -26.48
N LYS A 444 -17.06 -29.64 -26.20
CA LYS A 444 -18.37 -29.94 -26.80
C LYS A 444 -18.32 -29.84 -28.33
N PHE A 445 -17.66 -28.81 -28.86
CA PHE A 445 -17.52 -28.61 -30.30
C PHE A 445 -16.66 -29.71 -30.94
N THR A 446 -15.52 -30.01 -30.32
CA THR A 446 -14.58 -31.05 -30.75
C THR A 446 -15.25 -32.42 -30.80
N ILE A 447 -15.98 -32.81 -29.74
CA ILE A 447 -16.71 -34.08 -29.70
C ILE A 447 -17.74 -34.16 -30.84
N ARG A 448 -18.40 -33.04 -31.16
CA ARG A 448 -19.35 -32.98 -32.27
C ARG A 448 -18.65 -33.16 -33.62
N MET A 449 -17.53 -32.48 -33.86
CA MET A 449 -16.72 -32.66 -35.08
C MET A 449 -16.32 -34.12 -35.29
N LEU A 450 -15.88 -34.79 -34.21
CA LEU A 450 -15.48 -36.20 -34.26
C LEU A 450 -16.67 -37.12 -34.57
N LYS A 451 -17.84 -36.85 -33.98
CA LYS A 451 -19.08 -37.58 -34.29
C LYS A 451 -19.48 -37.41 -35.76
N ASP A 452 -19.39 -36.21 -36.31
CA ASP A 452 -19.72 -35.97 -37.72
C ASP A 452 -18.74 -36.68 -38.67
N PHE A 453 -17.46 -36.79 -38.29
CA PHE A 453 -16.48 -37.62 -39.00
C PHE A 453 -16.85 -39.11 -38.94
N ASP A 454 -17.22 -39.63 -37.76
CA ASP A 454 -17.68 -41.02 -37.60
C ASP A 454 -18.92 -41.31 -38.45
N GLU A 455 -19.90 -40.40 -38.48
CA GLU A 455 -21.09 -40.52 -39.33
C GLU A 455 -20.74 -40.52 -40.81
N LEU A 456 -19.85 -39.63 -41.25
CA LEU A 456 -19.41 -39.54 -42.65
C LEU A 456 -18.65 -40.79 -43.07
N ARG A 457 -17.75 -41.31 -42.22
CA ARG A 457 -17.06 -42.59 -42.43
C ARG A 457 -18.07 -43.70 -42.65
N ASN A 458 -19.05 -43.84 -41.75
CA ASN A 458 -20.02 -44.92 -41.79
C ASN A 458 -20.99 -44.82 -42.98
N LYS A 459 -21.40 -43.61 -43.37
CA LYS A 459 -22.27 -43.38 -44.54
C LYS A 459 -21.57 -43.67 -45.86
N LYS A 460 -20.27 -43.34 -45.99
CA LYS A 460 -19.49 -43.50 -47.24
C LYS A 460 -18.64 -44.76 -47.31
N VAL A 461 -18.58 -45.55 -46.24
CA VAL A 461 -17.75 -46.77 -46.11
C VAL A 461 -16.30 -46.51 -46.56
N LEU A 462 -15.67 -45.51 -45.94
CA LEU A 462 -14.31 -45.09 -46.31
C LEU A 462 -13.28 -46.18 -45.98
N SER A 463 -12.31 -46.41 -46.88
CA SER A 463 -11.16 -47.27 -46.60
C SER A 463 -10.25 -46.67 -45.52
N LEU A 464 -9.37 -47.49 -44.93
CA LEU A 464 -8.43 -47.02 -43.90
C LEU A 464 -7.53 -45.86 -44.38
N LYS A 465 -7.10 -45.90 -45.65
CA LYS A 465 -6.27 -44.84 -46.26
C LYS A 465 -7.04 -43.53 -46.41
N GLU A 466 -8.32 -43.60 -46.81
CA GLU A 466 -9.18 -42.42 -46.96
C GLU A 466 -9.54 -41.80 -45.62
N GLN A 467 -9.80 -42.63 -44.60
CA GLN A 467 -10.02 -42.17 -43.23
C GLN A 467 -8.79 -41.41 -42.70
N ARG A 468 -7.60 -42.00 -42.81
CA ARG A 468 -6.34 -41.34 -42.43
C ARG A 468 -6.15 -40.02 -43.16
N LYS A 469 -6.27 -40.03 -44.49
CA LYS A 469 -6.05 -38.84 -45.31
C LYS A 469 -6.97 -37.71 -44.87
N LYS A 470 -8.28 -37.97 -44.80
CA LYS A 470 -9.28 -36.96 -44.39
C LYS A 470 -9.09 -36.50 -42.96
N PHE A 471 -8.82 -37.41 -42.03
CA PHE A 471 -8.60 -37.03 -40.64
C PHE A 471 -7.38 -36.11 -40.52
N ILE A 472 -6.26 -36.46 -41.15
CA ILE A 472 -5.03 -35.67 -41.10
C ILE A 472 -5.17 -34.34 -41.85
N SER A 473 -5.86 -34.29 -42.99
CA SER A 473 -5.95 -33.08 -43.81
C SER A 473 -7.06 -32.12 -43.41
N GLU A 474 -8.17 -32.60 -42.85
CA GLU A 474 -9.39 -31.81 -42.62
C GLU A 474 -9.76 -31.69 -41.13
N ILE A 475 -9.65 -32.78 -40.36
CA ILE A 475 -10.13 -32.81 -38.97
C ILE A 475 -9.03 -32.37 -38.00
N LYS A 476 -7.89 -33.07 -38.00
CA LYS A 476 -6.77 -32.84 -37.08
C LYS A 476 -6.27 -31.38 -37.06
N PRO A 477 -6.09 -30.68 -38.20
CA PRO A 477 -5.61 -29.29 -38.17
C PRO A 477 -6.58 -28.33 -37.49
N ASN A 478 -7.89 -28.59 -37.61
CA ASN A 478 -8.91 -27.77 -36.97
C ASN A 478 -9.07 -28.11 -35.49
N LEU A 479 -8.90 -29.37 -35.11
CA LEU A 479 -8.82 -29.77 -33.70
C LEU A 479 -7.63 -29.13 -33.00
N GLN A 480 -6.45 -29.15 -33.63
CA GLN A 480 -5.26 -28.52 -33.09
C GLN A 480 -5.50 -27.03 -32.82
N LYS A 481 -6.02 -26.30 -33.81
CA LYS A 481 -6.34 -24.87 -33.66
C LYS A 481 -7.33 -24.59 -32.53
N LEU A 482 -8.28 -25.49 -32.26
CA LEU A 482 -9.22 -25.34 -31.14
C LEU A 482 -8.56 -25.66 -29.79
N VAL A 483 -7.67 -26.67 -29.73
CA VAL A 483 -6.90 -26.99 -28.53
C VAL A 483 -5.90 -25.87 -28.21
N ASP A 484 -5.25 -25.30 -29.21
CA ASP A 484 -4.31 -24.18 -29.07
C ASP A 484 -4.98 -22.91 -28.52
N LEU A 485 -6.30 -22.77 -28.75
CA LEU A 485 -7.12 -21.69 -28.18
C LEU A 485 -7.64 -22.00 -26.77
N SER A 486 -7.49 -23.23 -26.28
CA SER A 486 -7.95 -23.58 -24.94
C SER A 486 -7.02 -23.05 -23.86
N PHE A 487 -7.56 -22.82 -22.67
CA PHE A 487 -6.76 -22.37 -21.53
C PHE A 487 -6.08 -23.54 -20.82
N THR A 488 -6.73 -24.71 -20.77
CA THR A 488 -6.28 -25.86 -19.99
C THR A 488 -6.43 -27.22 -20.67
N LEU A 489 -7.03 -27.30 -21.87
CA LEU A 489 -7.23 -28.59 -22.52
C LEU A 489 -5.92 -29.11 -23.10
N ASN A 490 -5.64 -30.38 -22.83
CA ASN A 490 -4.59 -31.13 -23.49
C ASN A 490 -5.20 -32.00 -24.59
N GLU A 491 -4.57 -32.02 -25.78
CA GLU A 491 -4.96 -32.85 -26.92
C GLU A 491 -5.08 -34.34 -26.55
N GLU A 492 -4.25 -34.82 -25.62
CA GLU A 492 -4.25 -36.21 -25.13
C GLU A 492 -5.59 -36.64 -24.50
N ILE A 493 -6.42 -35.69 -24.07
CA ILE A 493 -7.73 -35.95 -23.45
C ILE A 493 -8.82 -36.15 -24.54
N LEU A 494 -8.56 -35.74 -25.78
CA LEU A 494 -9.53 -35.82 -26.87
C LEU A 494 -9.69 -37.27 -27.38
N PRO A 495 -10.92 -37.81 -27.43
CA PRO A 495 -11.15 -39.20 -27.84
C PRO A 495 -11.26 -39.31 -29.36
N TYR A 496 -10.13 -39.35 -30.06
CA TYR A 496 -10.12 -39.55 -31.51
C TYR A 496 -10.76 -40.90 -31.87
N PRO A 497 -11.63 -40.94 -32.90
CA PRO A 497 -12.31 -42.17 -33.30
C PRO A 497 -11.30 -43.15 -33.89
N LEU A 498 -11.38 -44.43 -33.53
CA LEU A 498 -10.55 -45.49 -34.14
C LEU A 498 -10.72 -45.49 -35.66
N PHE A 499 -9.63 -45.68 -36.39
CA PHE A 499 -9.72 -45.98 -37.82
C PHE A 499 -9.96 -47.46 -37.99
N ILE A 500 -10.98 -47.81 -38.78
CA ILE A 500 -11.44 -49.20 -38.89
C ILE A 500 -11.75 -49.50 -40.35
N ASP A 501 -11.31 -50.66 -40.81
CA ASP A 501 -11.58 -51.15 -42.16
C ASP A 501 -11.83 -52.65 -42.11
N ILE A 502 -12.81 -53.15 -42.88
CA ILE A 502 -13.11 -54.57 -42.96
C ILE A 502 -12.87 -55.07 -44.37
N ASN A 503 -11.87 -55.95 -44.50
CA ASN A 503 -11.60 -56.60 -45.77
C ASN A 503 -12.54 -57.80 -45.90
N THR A 504 -13.61 -57.62 -46.68
CA THR A 504 -14.42 -58.74 -47.16
C THR A 504 -13.71 -59.43 -48.33
N PRO A 505 -13.85 -60.76 -48.49
CA PRO A 505 -13.27 -61.47 -49.63
C PRO A 505 -13.82 -60.92 -50.96
N ASN A 506 -12.97 -60.87 -51.98
CA ASN A 506 -13.36 -60.40 -53.32
C ASN A 506 -14.15 -61.45 -54.13
N HIS A 507 -14.45 -62.60 -53.51
CA HIS A 507 -15.22 -63.69 -54.07
C HIS A 507 -16.44 -63.98 -53.20
N LYS A 508 -17.43 -64.66 -53.78
CA LYS A 508 -18.59 -65.15 -53.04
C LYS A 508 -18.16 -66.27 -52.11
N LEU A 509 -18.60 -66.22 -50.86
CA LEU A 509 -18.35 -67.27 -49.88
C LEU A 509 -19.09 -68.54 -50.31
N LYS A 510 -18.58 -69.72 -49.99
CA LYS A 510 -19.25 -70.98 -50.33
C LYS A 510 -19.95 -71.59 -49.12
N VAL A 511 -21.12 -72.16 -49.35
CA VAL A 511 -21.87 -72.87 -48.30
C VAL A 511 -21.00 -74.00 -47.70
N ASN A 512 -20.93 -74.04 -46.37
CA ASN A 512 -20.14 -74.97 -45.55
C ASN A 512 -18.62 -74.89 -45.74
N GLU A 513 -18.11 -73.89 -46.46
CA GLU A 513 -16.68 -73.61 -46.54
C GLU A 513 -16.32 -72.45 -45.61
N PRO A 514 -15.46 -72.67 -44.61
CA PRO A 514 -15.08 -71.60 -43.69
C PRO A 514 -14.14 -70.60 -44.36
N GLU A 515 -14.45 -69.32 -44.17
CA GLU A 515 -13.69 -68.18 -44.68
C GLU A 515 -13.21 -67.28 -43.56
N VAL A 516 -12.17 -66.48 -43.81
CA VAL A 516 -11.59 -65.59 -42.80
C VAL A 516 -11.77 -64.13 -43.20
N LEU A 517 -12.62 -63.43 -42.46
CA LEU A 517 -12.74 -61.97 -42.54
C LEU A 517 -11.61 -61.32 -41.73
N THR A 518 -11.06 -60.22 -42.24
CA THR A 518 -10.05 -59.45 -41.51
C THR A 518 -10.56 -58.05 -41.21
N LEU A 519 -10.76 -57.76 -39.93
CA LEU A 519 -10.95 -56.40 -39.42
C LEU A 519 -9.58 -55.79 -39.14
N ILE A 520 -9.38 -54.57 -39.60
CA ILE A 520 -8.21 -53.78 -39.33
C ILE A 520 -8.63 -52.61 -38.47
N ILE A 521 -8.00 -52.46 -37.32
CA ILE A 521 -8.14 -51.29 -36.46
C ILE A 521 -6.82 -50.56 -36.37
N GLU A 522 -6.89 -49.25 -36.19
CA GLU A 522 -5.75 -48.40 -35.90
C GLU A 522 -6.16 -47.34 -34.91
N ASN A 523 -5.26 -47.08 -33.96
CA ASN A 523 -5.43 -46.05 -32.96
C ASN A 523 -4.81 -44.71 -33.42
N PRO A 524 -5.62 -43.70 -33.80
CA PRO A 524 -5.10 -42.37 -34.11
C PRO A 524 -4.86 -41.50 -32.88
N ASN A 525 -5.25 -41.93 -31.68
CA ASN A 525 -5.06 -41.17 -30.44
C ASN A 525 -3.58 -41.07 -30.08
N LEU A 526 -3.22 -39.99 -29.38
CA LEU A 526 -1.88 -39.78 -28.83
C LEU A 526 -1.57 -40.68 -27.62
N THR A 527 -2.61 -41.27 -27.01
CA THR A 527 -2.51 -42.15 -25.85
C THR A 527 -2.94 -43.58 -26.18
N GLU A 528 -2.59 -44.52 -25.31
CA GLU A 528 -3.02 -45.91 -25.46
C GLU A 528 -4.54 -46.06 -25.21
N LEU A 529 -5.20 -46.83 -26.07
CA LEU A 529 -6.58 -47.25 -25.83
C LEU A 529 -6.60 -48.57 -25.07
N LYS A 530 -7.46 -48.68 -24.07
CA LYS A 530 -7.58 -49.85 -23.18
C LYS A 530 -8.90 -50.57 -23.41
N ASN A 531 -8.94 -51.86 -23.09
CA ASN A 531 -10.16 -52.68 -23.04
C ASN A 531 -11.03 -52.52 -24.30
N ILE A 532 -10.43 -52.74 -25.47
CA ILE A 532 -11.15 -52.62 -26.74
C ILE A 532 -11.97 -53.90 -26.95
N MET A 533 -13.28 -53.79 -26.85
CA MET A 533 -14.23 -54.86 -27.05
C MET A 533 -14.83 -54.75 -28.45
N ILE A 534 -14.70 -55.81 -29.24
CA ILE A 534 -15.16 -55.85 -30.63
C ILE A 534 -16.25 -56.91 -30.75
N TYR A 535 -17.42 -56.48 -31.18
CA TYR A 535 -18.62 -57.28 -31.32
C TYR A 535 -18.92 -57.51 -32.79
N PHE A 536 -18.86 -58.77 -33.23
CA PHE A 536 -19.29 -59.18 -34.57
C PHE A 536 -20.68 -59.79 -34.50
N PHE A 537 -21.61 -59.14 -35.18
CA PHE A 537 -22.98 -59.61 -35.35
C PHE A 537 -23.10 -60.22 -36.74
N ILE A 538 -23.13 -61.56 -36.79
CA ILE A 538 -23.24 -62.34 -38.02
C ILE A 538 -24.64 -62.99 -38.05
N PRO A 539 -25.35 -63.00 -39.20
CA PRO A 539 -26.69 -63.58 -39.29
C PRO A 539 -26.76 -65.08 -38.96
N GLU A 540 -27.95 -65.56 -38.54
CA GLU A 540 -28.19 -66.97 -38.18
C GLU A 540 -27.95 -67.98 -39.32
N SER A 541 -27.84 -67.47 -40.55
CA SER A 541 -27.43 -68.25 -41.72
C SER A 541 -25.95 -68.62 -41.75
N PHE A 542 -25.21 -68.41 -40.64
CA PHE A 542 -23.83 -68.82 -40.42
C PHE A 542 -23.71 -69.65 -39.13
N HIS A 543 -22.69 -70.50 -39.03
CA HIS A 543 -22.46 -71.31 -37.82
C HIS A 543 -22.04 -70.49 -36.60
N ASN A 544 -21.37 -69.36 -36.80
CA ASN A 544 -20.85 -68.51 -35.72
C ASN A 544 -21.77 -67.29 -35.57
N LYS A 545 -22.70 -67.31 -34.59
CA LYS A 545 -23.73 -66.27 -34.42
C LYS A 545 -23.18 -64.93 -33.89
N LEU A 546 -22.28 -64.98 -32.92
CA LEU A 546 -21.69 -63.80 -32.29
C LEU A 546 -20.23 -64.10 -31.94
N SER A 547 -19.32 -63.22 -32.33
CA SER A 547 -17.90 -63.31 -31.94
C SER A 547 -17.51 -62.05 -31.19
N LEU A 548 -17.08 -62.25 -29.94
CA LEU A 548 -16.56 -61.20 -29.07
C LEU A 548 -15.04 -61.32 -28.98
N ILE A 549 -14.36 -60.21 -29.26
CA ILE A 549 -12.90 -60.15 -29.16
C ILE A 549 -12.52 -59.02 -28.21
N ASN A 550 -11.74 -59.34 -27.18
CA ASN A 550 -11.18 -58.36 -26.26
C ASN A 550 -9.70 -58.12 -26.58
N ILE A 551 -9.35 -56.86 -26.80
CA ILE A 551 -7.96 -56.41 -26.93
C ILE A 551 -7.62 -55.54 -25.73
N LYS A 552 -6.71 -56.04 -24.88
CA LYS A 552 -6.30 -55.35 -23.63
C LYS A 552 -5.84 -53.91 -23.88
N LYS A 553 -5.01 -53.68 -24.89
CA LYS A 553 -4.49 -52.36 -25.24
C LYS A 553 -4.04 -52.23 -26.69
N VAL A 554 -4.15 -51.03 -27.25
CA VAL A 554 -3.57 -50.62 -28.55
C VAL A 554 -2.83 -49.30 -28.36
N LYS A 555 -1.52 -49.30 -28.65
CA LYS A 555 -0.64 -48.12 -28.53
C LYS A 555 -0.99 -47.05 -29.57
N PRO A 556 -0.56 -45.80 -29.36
CA PRO A 556 -0.68 -44.74 -30.37
C PRO A 556 -0.12 -45.17 -31.72
N ASN A 557 -0.86 -44.88 -32.80
CA ASN A 557 -0.54 -45.23 -34.19
C ASN A 557 -0.34 -46.74 -34.46
N GLU A 558 -0.66 -47.61 -33.48
CA GLU A 558 -0.56 -49.05 -33.65
C GLU A 558 -1.72 -49.56 -34.51
N ARG A 559 -1.39 -50.35 -35.54
CA ARG A 559 -2.36 -51.03 -36.40
C ARG A 559 -2.46 -52.49 -36.00
N ARG A 560 -3.68 -52.98 -35.75
CA ARG A 560 -3.96 -54.39 -35.48
C ARG A 560 -4.85 -55.01 -36.53
N LYS A 561 -4.54 -56.25 -36.87
CA LYS A 561 -5.36 -57.11 -37.74
C LYS A 561 -6.03 -58.17 -36.88
N ILE A 562 -7.33 -58.25 -36.98
CA ILE A 562 -8.18 -59.17 -36.23
C ILE A 562 -8.85 -60.09 -37.25
N LYS A 563 -8.54 -61.38 -37.17
CA LYS A 563 -9.06 -62.40 -38.09
C LYS A 563 -10.23 -63.12 -37.46
N ILE A 564 -11.33 -63.23 -38.19
CA ILE A 564 -12.55 -63.91 -37.74
C ILE A 564 -12.97 -64.92 -38.77
N LYS A 565 -13.17 -66.14 -38.30
CA LYS A 565 -13.64 -67.25 -39.11
C LYS A 565 -15.17 -67.19 -39.22
N VAL A 566 -15.67 -67.12 -40.43
CA VAL A 566 -17.10 -67.19 -40.75
C VAL A 566 -17.38 -68.46 -41.54
N ASN A 567 -18.50 -69.13 -41.27
CA ASN A 567 -18.87 -70.35 -41.97
C ASN A 567 -20.34 -70.28 -42.39
N PRO A 568 -20.64 -70.02 -43.68
CA PRO A 568 -22.01 -69.88 -44.18
C PRO A 568 -22.76 -71.21 -44.22
N ARG A 569 -24.05 -71.20 -43.86
CA ARG A 569 -24.95 -72.37 -43.96
C ARG A 569 -25.85 -72.32 -45.18
N ASN A 570 -26.30 -71.12 -45.54
CA ASN A 570 -27.29 -70.90 -46.59
C ASN A 570 -26.71 -70.01 -47.68
N LYS A 571 -27.13 -70.22 -48.93
CA LYS A 571 -26.87 -69.28 -50.02
C LYS A 571 -27.69 -68.00 -49.84
N GLY A 572 -27.16 -66.87 -50.29
CA GLY A 572 -27.86 -65.58 -50.22
C GLY A 572 -26.95 -64.39 -49.95
N VAL A 573 -27.57 -63.23 -49.76
CA VAL A 573 -26.88 -61.98 -49.39
C VAL A 573 -27.23 -61.65 -47.94
N PHE A 574 -26.21 -61.58 -47.09
CA PHE A 574 -26.37 -61.42 -45.64
C PHE A 574 -25.75 -60.13 -45.16
N LEU A 575 -26.50 -59.35 -44.38
CA LEU A 575 -26.01 -58.13 -43.75
C LEU A 575 -25.35 -58.46 -42.42
N SER A 576 -24.08 -58.11 -42.26
CA SER A 576 -23.33 -58.30 -41.02
C SER A 576 -22.94 -56.94 -40.44
N MET A 577 -22.62 -56.91 -39.14
CA MET A 577 -22.30 -55.68 -38.43
C MET A 577 -21.12 -55.86 -37.46
N VAL A 578 -20.29 -54.84 -37.34
CA VAL A 578 -19.25 -54.73 -36.30
C VAL A 578 -19.54 -53.53 -35.41
N MET A 579 -19.47 -53.72 -34.09
CA MET A 579 -19.45 -52.64 -33.09
C MET A 579 -18.16 -52.69 -32.28
N ILE A 580 -17.64 -51.52 -31.90
CA ILE A 580 -16.43 -51.41 -31.07
C ILE A 580 -16.74 -50.52 -29.86
N GLU A 581 -16.35 -51.01 -28.70
CA GLU A 581 -16.28 -50.28 -27.44
C GLU A 581 -14.81 -50.19 -27.03
N TYR A 582 -14.35 -49.05 -26.51
CA TYR A 582 -13.00 -48.88 -26.00
C TYR A 582 -12.93 -47.86 -24.86
N GLN A 583 -11.87 -47.92 -24.07
CA GLN A 583 -11.59 -46.93 -23.02
C GLN A 583 -10.48 -45.98 -23.43
N HIS A 584 -10.75 -44.67 -23.27
CA HIS A 584 -9.80 -43.58 -23.44
C HIS A 584 -9.90 -42.64 -22.22
N SER A 585 -8.77 -42.30 -21.60
CA SER A 585 -8.76 -41.43 -20.40
C SER A 585 -9.78 -41.85 -19.32
N ASN A 586 -9.85 -43.15 -19.03
CA ASN A 586 -10.78 -43.80 -18.08
C ASN A 586 -12.29 -43.62 -18.36
N LYS A 587 -12.66 -43.16 -19.57
CA LYS A 587 -14.04 -43.11 -20.04
C LYS A 587 -14.25 -44.14 -21.14
N THR A 588 -15.42 -44.76 -21.13
CA THR A 588 -15.84 -45.71 -22.17
C THR A 588 -16.46 -44.98 -23.34
N PHE A 589 -16.02 -45.31 -24.55
CA PHE A 589 -16.51 -44.78 -25.80
C PHE A 589 -17.08 -45.90 -26.66
N TRP A 590 -18.23 -45.61 -27.27
CA TRP A 590 -18.90 -46.50 -28.21
C TRP A 590 -18.80 -45.93 -29.60
N MET A 591 -18.42 -46.78 -30.55
CA MET A 591 -18.40 -46.39 -31.95
C MET A 591 -19.66 -46.84 -32.68
N PRO A 592 -20.22 -45.99 -33.55
CA PRO A 592 -21.34 -46.37 -34.39
C PRO A 592 -20.93 -47.50 -35.35
N SER A 593 -21.85 -48.44 -35.58
CA SER A 593 -21.54 -49.73 -36.19
C SER A 593 -21.17 -49.66 -37.69
N ILE A 594 -20.28 -50.56 -38.12
CA ILE A 594 -19.97 -50.77 -39.55
C ILE A 594 -20.84 -51.91 -40.06
N LYS A 595 -21.65 -51.63 -41.08
CA LYS A 595 -22.49 -52.63 -41.76
C LYS A 595 -21.83 -53.04 -43.07
N PHE A 596 -21.77 -54.34 -43.33
CA PHE A 596 -21.20 -54.89 -44.56
C PHE A 596 -22.03 -56.06 -45.08
N LYS A 597 -21.93 -56.36 -46.36
CA LYS A 597 -22.67 -57.46 -47.01
C LYS A 597 -21.72 -58.62 -47.28
N LEU A 598 -22.20 -59.83 -47.02
CA LEU A 598 -21.55 -61.08 -47.38
C LEU A 598 -22.42 -61.82 -48.38
N GLU A 599 -21.89 -62.09 -49.56
CA GLU A 599 -22.57 -62.90 -50.58
C GLU A 599 -22.10 -64.34 -50.51
N VAL A 600 -23.05 -65.27 -50.46
CA VAL A 600 -22.79 -66.71 -50.32
C VAL A 600 -23.39 -67.45 -51.50
N GLU A 601 -22.57 -68.24 -52.20
CA GLU A 601 -22.93 -69.12 -53.30
C GLU A 601 -23.01 -70.59 -52.90
N GLU A 602 -23.75 -71.36 -53.70
CA GLU A 602 -23.94 -72.79 -53.52
C GLU A 602 -22.79 -73.57 -54.16
N VAL A 603 -22.29 -74.60 -53.47
CA VAL A 603 -21.23 -75.46 -54.02
C VAL A 603 -21.82 -76.37 -55.10
N LYS A 604 -21.46 -76.18 -56.38
CA LYS A 604 -21.82 -77.13 -57.45
C LYS A 604 -21.11 -78.47 -57.22
N LYS A 605 -21.84 -79.50 -56.79
CA LYS A 605 -21.37 -80.89 -56.83
C LYS A 605 -21.42 -81.39 -58.29
N TYR A 606 -20.26 -81.66 -58.90
CA TYR A 606 -20.21 -82.45 -60.13
C TYR A 606 -20.41 -83.93 -59.78
N ASN A 607 -21.56 -84.50 -60.16
CA ASN A 607 -21.80 -85.94 -60.08
C ASN A 607 -21.12 -86.61 -61.29
N TYR A 608 -20.04 -87.37 -61.07
CA TYR A 608 -19.55 -88.31 -62.09
C TYR A 608 -20.47 -89.54 -62.11
N LEU A 609 -21.30 -89.62 -63.14
CA LEU A 609 -21.97 -90.86 -63.56
C LEU A 609 -20.96 -91.73 -64.31
N GLN A 610 -20.71 -92.96 -63.87
CA GLN A 610 -20.04 -93.98 -64.69
C GLN A 610 -21.07 -94.69 -65.57
N VAL A 611 -20.86 -94.63 -66.89
CA VAL A 611 -21.56 -95.44 -67.89
C VAL A 611 -20.56 -96.42 -68.52
N ILE A 612 -21.05 -97.63 -68.73
CA ILE A 612 -20.41 -98.89 -69.16
C ILE A 612 -20.22 -98.91 -70.70
N ASN A 613 -19.18 -99.59 -71.24
CA ASN A 613 -19.29 -100.63 -72.32
C ASN A 613 -17.96 -101.08 -72.98
N LYS A 614 -17.62 -102.36 -72.71
CA LYS A 614 -17.39 -103.52 -73.62
C LYS A 614 -16.79 -103.39 -75.06
N GLN A 615 -15.74 -104.23 -75.26
CA GLN A 615 -15.37 -105.16 -76.36
C GLN A 615 -14.22 -104.80 -77.35
N ILE A 616 -13.08 -105.52 -77.44
CA ILE A 616 -12.61 -106.89 -77.87
C ILE A 616 -11.80 -106.78 -79.22
N HIS A 617 -10.71 -107.59 -79.32
CA HIS A 617 -10.01 -108.17 -80.50
C HIS A 617 -8.67 -107.51 -80.92
N GLN A 618 -7.60 -108.18 -81.36
CA GLN A 618 -7.12 -109.59 -81.37
C GLN A 618 -5.67 -109.60 -81.95
N ASN A 619 -4.85 -110.55 -81.48
CA ASN A 619 -3.78 -111.33 -82.16
C ASN A 619 -2.63 -110.75 -83.03
N GLU A 620 -1.49 -111.44 -82.85
CA GLU A 620 -0.40 -111.78 -83.80
C GLU A 620 0.85 -110.87 -83.94
N LEU A 621 1.87 -111.23 -83.13
CA LEU A 621 3.28 -111.54 -83.48
C LEU A 621 3.67 -111.51 -84.98
N PRO A 622 4.95 -111.28 -85.40
CA PRO A 622 6.11 -111.90 -84.75
C PRO A 622 7.53 -111.24 -84.92
N VAL A 623 8.50 -111.94 -84.32
CA VAL A 623 9.94 -112.10 -84.66
C VAL A 623 10.97 -111.01 -84.26
N THR A 624 11.52 -111.29 -83.08
CA THR A 624 12.92 -111.22 -82.62
C THR A 624 14.05 -111.32 -83.65
N ARG A 625 15.14 -110.58 -83.41
CA ARG A 625 16.51 -111.09 -83.59
C ARG A 625 17.37 -110.82 -82.35
N ILE A 626 17.78 -111.94 -81.77
CA ILE A 626 18.81 -112.13 -80.74
C ILE A 626 20.16 -112.34 -81.46
N TYR A 627 21.25 -112.34 -80.66
CA TYR A 627 22.56 -113.02 -80.82
C TYR A 627 23.73 -112.03 -80.85
N GLN A 628 24.88 -112.24 -80.18
CA GLN A 628 25.52 -113.53 -79.88
C GLN A 628 26.68 -113.36 -78.86
N ARG A 629 26.68 -114.21 -77.83
CA ARG A 629 27.77 -115.12 -77.42
C ARG A 629 27.14 -116.00 -76.32
N LEU A 630 27.00 -117.30 -76.50
CA LEU A 630 27.94 -118.24 -77.13
C LEU A 630 27.59 -118.69 -78.57
N ASN A 631 28.69 -118.74 -79.35
CA ASN A 631 29.07 -119.47 -80.57
C ASN A 631 28.12 -119.55 -81.75
#